data_AF-A0A848CG31-F1
#
_entry.id   AF-A0A848CG31-F1
#
_cell.length_a   1.000
_cell.length_b   1.000
_cell.length_c   1.000
_cell.angle_alpha   90.00
_cell.angle_beta   90.00
_cell.angle_gamma   90.00
#
_symmetry.space_group_name_H-M   'P 1'
#
loop_
_entity.id
_entity.type
_entity.pdbx_description
1 polymer ?
#
loop_
_entity_poly.entity_id
_entity_poly.type
_entity_poly.pdbx_seq_one_letter_code
_entity_poly.pdbx_strand_id
1 'polypeptide(L)'
;MNSYERRIVISQINQVGGSGVQQPGMQGVHPRAEADAPAELRGARPSAGSVAGRVILGIFTLGISEGIRALVRHARAGEAPGPRVAGEHLPPAPPRADAFNRGLADGLGKETLPAAHQAAVSEALAYLRTRFGADILPEGMTLETLPGRFALLEGVKDALRTAAEEVSPQALRTLLVEKGTPLMANRVLEARIGACCEEIGYAGAKPAIIRQSLLRDSPELSAALSACADRAAVDARLEAFMPRIADDVRLRHAVADAQARAQERAVSGLAQATGLSEALVRQQVDFTKLKNSFAYLATDVLKGKNPARGDDLVAAFRNIADRFVNQKAQLFASVDRLGLSPRLADEWKSRALSERTLDKGDMFTSFHAVGSGVDARSLLEALNAPAGEFGDREILGLMESLGAKVASALHAHYGREAWAELGGDGQGDARFLRRRPCLMWCPV
;
A
#
# COMPACT_ATOMS: atom_id res chain seq x y z
N MET A 1 -14.59 -22.22 -56.05
CA MET A 1 -15.60 -21.32 -56.63
C MET A 1 -15.96 -20.28 -55.58
N ASN A 2 -15.62 -19.03 -55.91
CA ASN A 2 -15.95 -17.70 -55.37
C ASN A 2 -16.13 -17.48 -53.85
N SER A 3 -15.36 -16.63 -53.14
CA SER A 3 -14.79 -15.27 -53.38
C SER A 3 -15.65 -14.13 -52.80
N TYR A 4 -14.96 -13.02 -52.47
CA TYR A 4 -15.34 -11.74 -51.85
C TYR A 4 -15.12 -11.67 -50.32
N GLU A 5 -13.98 -11.25 -49.78
CA GLU A 5 -13.13 -10.05 -50.00
C GLU A 5 -13.85 -8.69 -49.91
N ARG A 6 -13.56 -7.95 -48.82
CA ARG A 6 -13.40 -6.48 -48.82
C ARG A 6 -12.27 -6.08 -47.87
N ARG A 7 -11.10 -5.78 -48.46
CA ARG A 7 -10.11 -4.80 -47.98
C ARG A 7 -10.24 -3.55 -48.87
N ILE A 8 -10.21 -2.35 -48.27
CA ILE A 8 -9.72 -1.08 -48.86
C ILE A 8 -9.17 -0.29 -47.64
N VAL A 9 -7.86 -0.15 -47.40
CA VAL A 9 -6.79 0.62 -48.10
C VAL A 9 -6.83 2.14 -47.83
N ILE A 10 -5.90 2.56 -46.96
CA ILE A 10 -4.90 3.65 -47.07
C ILE A 10 -5.27 4.88 -47.91
N SER A 11 -5.14 6.07 -47.31
CA SER A 11 -4.57 7.24 -48.00
C SER A 11 -3.90 8.21 -47.01
N GLN A 12 -2.56 8.21 -47.01
CA GLN A 12 -1.71 9.36 -46.69
C GLN A 12 -1.40 10.09 -48.00
N ILE A 13 -1.27 11.43 -47.95
CA ILE A 13 -0.48 12.35 -48.82
C ILE A 13 -0.84 13.78 -48.30
N ASN A 14 0.07 14.47 -47.62
CA ASN A 14 0.99 15.52 -48.14
C ASN A 14 0.26 16.84 -48.50
N GLN A 15 0.76 18.08 -48.34
CA GLN A 15 1.95 18.73 -47.77
C GLN A 15 1.83 20.25 -48.16
N VAL A 16 2.59 21.14 -47.51
CA VAL A 16 3.12 22.46 -47.98
C VAL A 16 2.37 23.78 -47.73
N GLY A 17 3.09 24.70 -47.05
CA GLY A 17 3.16 26.16 -47.30
C GLY A 17 2.39 27.05 -46.31
N GLY A 18 2.90 28.08 -45.64
CA GLY A 18 4.18 28.80 -45.70
C GLY A 18 3.95 30.29 -45.35
N SER A 19 4.70 30.79 -44.35
CA SER A 19 5.23 32.16 -44.16
C SER A 19 4.33 33.39 -43.87
N GLY A 20 4.78 34.20 -42.88
CA GLY A 20 4.40 35.61 -42.63
C GLY A 20 4.41 36.00 -41.14
N VAL A 21 5.56 36.16 -40.46
CA VAL A 21 6.35 37.40 -40.25
C VAL A 21 5.62 38.51 -39.47
N GLN A 22 6.00 38.73 -38.19
CA GLN A 22 6.53 40.02 -37.67
C GLN A 22 6.91 39.92 -36.17
N GLN A 23 8.21 40.04 -35.90
CA GLN A 23 8.82 40.65 -34.70
C GLN A 23 8.97 42.16 -34.96
N PRO A 24 9.01 43.07 -33.96
CA PRO A 24 10.24 43.38 -33.21
C PRO A 24 9.98 43.78 -31.73
N GLY A 25 10.96 43.87 -30.82
CA GLY A 25 12.40 43.93 -31.02
C GLY A 25 13.19 43.70 -29.72
N MET A 26 14.48 43.44 -29.93
CA MET A 26 15.53 43.31 -28.92
C MET A 26 15.86 44.64 -28.26
N GLN A 27 16.34 44.58 -27.02
CA GLN A 27 17.54 45.32 -26.59
C GLN A 27 18.32 44.45 -25.60
N GLY A 28 19.54 44.09 -25.98
CA GLY A 28 20.42 43.21 -25.22
C GLY A 28 21.46 43.97 -24.41
N VAL A 29 22.01 43.28 -23.39
CA VAL A 29 23.38 43.44 -22.89
C VAL A 29 23.85 42.07 -22.36
N HIS A 30 24.99 41.59 -22.85
CA HIS A 30 25.84 40.50 -22.32
C HIS A 30 27.14 41.14 -21.76
N PRO A 31 28.10 40.43 -21.10
CA PRO A 31 28.02 39.40 -20.05
C PRO A 31 29.09 39.54 -18.93
N ARG A 32 28.88 38.94 -17.74
CA ARG A 32 29.86 38.29 -16.79
C ARG A 32 29.20 38.20 -15.40
N ALA A 33 29.37 37.18 -14.57
CA ALA A 33 30.35 36.10 -14.52
C ALA A 33 29.71 34.81 -13.98
N GLU A 34 30.16 33.67 -14.51
CA GLU A 34 29.97 32.34 -13.94
C GLU A 34 31.04 32.06 -12.86
N ALA A 35 30.60 31.52 -11.73
CA ALA A 35 31.29 30.58 -10.83
C ALA A 35 30.29 30.29 -9.69
N ASP A 36 29.88 29.08 -9.29
CA ASP A 36 30.42 27.74 -9.50
C ASP A 36 29.27 26.72 -9.60
N ALA A 37 29.26 25.94 -10.68
CA ALA A 37 28.55 24.66 -10.74
C ALA A 37 29.35 23.70 -11.64
N PRO A 38 29.64 22.46 -11.21
CA PRO A 38 30.53 21.54 -11.92
C PRO A 38 30.06 21.20 -13.35
N ALA A 39 31.04 21.08 -14.25
CA ALA A 39 30.88 21.06 -15.71
C ALA A 39 30.10 19.87 -16.30
N GLU A 40 29.77 18.86 -15.50
CA GLU A 40 29.12 17.62 -15.94
C GLU A 40 27.58 17.75 -16.09
N LEU A 41 27.00 18.90 -15.75
CA LEU A 41 25.53 19.11 -15.77
C LEU A 41 25.05 20.14 -16.81
N ARG A 42 25.94 20.73 -17.61
CA ARG A 42 25.54 21.64 -18.70
C ARG A 42 25.30 20.85 -19.98
N GLY A 43 24.13 20.21 -20.10
CA GLY A 43 23.75 19.60 -21.38
C GLY A 43 22.61 18.59 -21.39
N ALA A 44 22.04 18.19 -20.25
CA ALA A 44 20.91 17.26 -20.23
C ALA A 44 19.58 18.01 -20.07
N ARG A 45 18.75 18.04 -21.11
CA ARG A 45 17.35 18.49 -21.03
C ARG A 45 16.60 17.60 -20.02
N PRO A 46 16.02 18.13 -18.93
CA PRO A 46 15.34 17.29 -17.95
C PRO A 46 13.87 17.12 -18.35
N SER A 47 13.45 15.88 -18.58
CA SER A 47 12.03 15.52 -18.63
C SER A 47 11.48 15.44 -17.20
N ALA A 48 10.21 15.84 -17.01
CA ALA A 48 9.55 16.02 -15.71
C ALA A 48 9.49 14.76 -14.82
N GLY A 49 9.91 13.59 -15.29
CA GLY A 49 9.94 12.34 -14.51
C GLY A 49 11.14 12.16 -13.58
N SER A 50 12.28 12.85 -13.79
CA SER A 50 13.50 12.61 -12.99
C SER A 50 13.60 13.47 -11.71
N VAL A 51 12.73 14.48 -11.56
CA VAL A 51 12.69 15.37 -10.38
C VAL A 51 11.84 14.76 -9.25
N ALA A 52 10.76 14.03 -9.58
CA ALA A 52 9.91 13.38 -8.58
C ALA A 52 10.61 12.19 -7.86
N GLY A 53 11.46 11.46 -8.58
CA GLY A 53 12.20 10.31 -8.02
C GLY A 53 13.30 10.67 -7.03
N ARG A 54 13.88 11.87 -7.13
CA ARG A 54 14.94 12.34 -6.20
C ARG A 54 14.39 12.93 -4.90
N VAL A 55 13.14 13.35 -4.87
CA VAL A 55 12.45 13.83 -3.65
C VAL A 55 12.02 12.64 -2.78
N ILE A 56 11.62 11.52 -3.37
CA ILE A 56 11.14 10.35 -2.61
C ILE A 56 12.31 9.53 -2.05
N LEU A 57 13.45 9.44 -2.76
CA LEU A 57 14.63 8.69 -2.29
C LEU A 57 15.48 9.46 -1.25
N GLY A 58 15.35 10.78 -1.17
CA GLY A 58 16.04 11.62 -0.17
C GLY A 58 15.34 11.71 1.20
N ILE A 59 14.08 11.29 1.30
CA ILE A 59 13.28 11.34 2.54
C ILE A 59 13.54 10.11 3.44
N PHE A 60 14.11 9.02 2.91
CA PHE A 60 14.26 7.75 3.64
C PHE A 60 15.68 7.44 4.16
N THR A 61 16.68 8.30 3.96
CA THR A 61 18.07 7.95 4.33
C THR A 61 18.84 8.97 5.18
N LEU A 62 18.43 10.23 5.35
CA LEU A 62 19.16 11.20 6.20
C LEU A 62 18.21 12.19 6.91
N GLY A 63 18.40 12.35 8.22
CA GLY A 63 17.53 13.11 9.13
C GLY A 63 17.26 14.58 8.77
N ILE A 64 16.06 15.04 9.13
CA ILE A 64 15.34 16.22 8.62
C ILE A 64 15.92 17.61 9.03
N SER A 65 17.01 17.71 9.80
CA SER A 65 17.29 18.96 10.54
C SER A 65 18.24 20.00 9.90
N GLU A 66 18.93 19.72 8.78
CA GLU A 66 19.90 20.67 8.18
C GLU A 66 19.42 21.27 6.84
N GLY A 67 18.76 20.49 5.99
CA GLY A 67 18.30 20.95 4.67
C GLY A 67 17.23 22.04 4.72
N ILE A 68 16.37 22.03 5.74
CA ILE A 68 15.35 23.07 5.95
C ILE A 68 16.00 24.37 6.45
N ARG A 69 17.07 24.31 7.26
CA ARG A 69 17.79 25.50 7.74
C ARG A 69 18.56 26.21 6.64
N ALA A 70 19.08 25.48 5.65
CA ALA A 70 19.72 26.06 4.48
C ALA A 70 18.71 26.82 3.59
N LEU A 71 17.51 26.25 3.37
CA LEU A 71 16.42 26.90 2.64
C LEU A 71 15.91 28.18 3.34
N VAL A 72 15.80 28.16 4.68
CA VAL A 72 15.38 29.35 5.47
C VAL A 72 16.48 30.43 5.52
N ARG A 73 17.77 30.05 5.52
CA ARG A 73 18.87 31.03 5.43
C ARG A 73 19.01 31.62 4.03
N HIS A 74 18.76 30.84 2.97
CA HIS A 74 18.81 31.35 1.60
C HIS A 74 17.62 32.28 1.29
N ALA A 75 16.43 31.98 1.84
CA ALA A 75 15.26 32.84 1.72
C ALA A 75 15.32 34.14 2.56
N ARG A 76 16.21 34.22 3.56
CA ARG A 76 16.43 35.44 4.37
C ARG A 76 17.69 36.24 4.00
N ALA A 77 18.46 35.81 3.00
CA ALA A 77 19.69 36.47 2.57
C ALA A 77 19.53 37.36 1.33
N GLY A 78 18.35 37.40 0.71
CA GLY A 78 18.01 38.36 -0.34
C GLY A 78 17.09 39.42 0.23
N GLU A 79 17.46 40.69 0.06
CA GLU A 79 16.70 41.90 0.41
C GLU A 79 16.84 42.39 1.86
N ALA A 80 17.94 43.07 2.14
CA ALA A 80 17.92 44.19 3.07
C ALA A 80 17.24 45.39 2.37
N PRO A 81 16.13 45.95 2.87
CA PRO A 81 15.64 47.23 2.37
C PRO A 81 16.48 48.36 2.96
N GLY A 82 16.97 49.26 2.11
CA GLY A 82 17.54 50.55 2.53
C GLY A 82 16.53 51.40 3.33
N PRO A 83 16.99 52.43 4.05
CA PRO A 83 16.15 53.19 4.98
C PRO A 83 15.02 53.88 4.20
N ARG A 84 13.78 53.49 4.47
CA ARG A 84 12.59 54.16 3.93
C ARG A 84 12.09 55.20 4.91
N VAL A 85 11.94 56.40 4.35
CA VAL A 85 11.37 57.63 4.92
C VAL A 85 9.99 57.35 5.54
N ALA A 86 9.68 58.04 6.64
CA ALA A 86 8.41 57.97 7.34
C ALA A 86 7.24 58.26 6.38
N GLY A 87 6.49 57.20 6.03
CA GLY A 87 5.22 57.29 5.32
C GLY A 87 4.08 57.45 6.32
N GLU A 88 3.38 58.57 6.21
CA GLU A 88 2.13 58.86 6.92
C GLU A 88 1.03 57.82 6.62
N HIS A 89 0.27 57.50 7.66
CA HIS A 89 -1.10 56.96 7.65
C HIS A 89 -1.39 55.76 6.73
N LEU A 90 -1.15 54.56 7.25
CA LEU A 90 -1.91 53.36 6.89
C LEU A 90 -2.88 53.02 8.04
N PRO A 91 -4.17 52.72 7.77
CA PRO A 91 -5.08 52.27 8.82
C PRO A 91 -4.69 50.85 9.28
N PRO A 92 -4.68 50.55 10.60
CA PRO A 92 -4.34 49.22 11.07
C PRO A 92 -5.51 48.25 10.84
N ALA A 93 -5.28 47.13 10.15
CA ALA A 93 -6.16 45.95 10.19
C ALA A 93 -5.56 44.89 11.16
N PRO A 94 -6.38 44.17 11.95
CA PRO A 94 -5.97 43.66 13.27
C PRO A 94 -5.29 42.27 13.22
N PRO A 95 -4.11 42.08 13.83
CA PRO A 95 -3.44 40.76 13.96
C PRO A 95 -3.84 39.96 15.23
N ARG A 96 -4.97 40.27 15.90
CA ARG A 96 -5.36 39.61 17.17
C ARG A 96 -6.22 38.36 17.00
N ALA A 97 -7.21 38.38 16.11
CA ALA A 97 -8.09 37.26 15.87
C ALA A 97 -7.36 36.00 15.38
N ASP A 98 -6.47 36.16 14.39
CA ASP A 98 -5.69 35.04 13.84
C ASP A 98 -4.78 34.36 14.86
N ALA A 99 -4.19 35.13 15.78
CA ALA A 99 -3.32 34.60 16.83
C ALA A 99 -4.14 33.88 17.90
N PHE A 100 -5.27 34.48 18.31
CA PHE A 100 -6.18 33.89 19.28
C PHE A 100 -6.80 32.58 18.76
N ASN A 101 -7.34 32.59 17.53
CA ASN A 101 -7.97 31.43 16.91
C ASN A 101 -6.98 30.28 16.66
N ARG A 102 -5.72 30.60 16.29
CA ARG A 102 -4.65 29.58 16.23
C ARG A 102 -4.36 28.99 17.60
N GLY A 103 -4.29 29.81 18.64
CA GLY A 103 -4.13 29.36 20.03
C GLY A 103 -5.26 28.42 20.47
N LEU A 104 -6.52 28.73 20.11
CA LEU A 104 -7.66 27.84 20.34
C LEU A 104 -7.54 26.52 19.57
N ALA A 105 -7.17 26.58 18.28
CA ALA A 105 -7.01 25.39 17.45
C ALA A 105 -5.91 24.46 17.97
N ASP A 106 -4.79 25.01 18.43
CA ASP A 106 -3.66 24.24 18.96
C ASP A 106 -3.93 23.66 20.35
N GLY A 107 -4.76 24.34 21.15
CA GLY A 107 -5.23 23.87 22.46
C GLY A 107 -6.38 22.87 22.41
N LEU A 108 -7.06 22.75 21.27
CA LEU A 108 -8.16 21.81 21.08
C LEU A 108 -7.66 20.36 21.20
N GLY A 109 -8.18 19.64 22.20
CA GLY A 109 -7.79 18.26 22.51
C GLY A 109 -6.54 18.12 23.37
N LYS A 110 -6.05 19.20 23.98
CA LYS A 110 -4.93 19.19 24.94
C LYS A 110 -5.28 19.80 26.30
N GLU A 111 -6.56 20.05 26.57
CA GLU A 111 -7.09 20.68 27.79
C GLU A 111 -6.50 22.07 28.14
N THR A 112 -5.84 22.74 27.18
CA THR A 112 -5.24 24.07 27.39
C THR A 112 -6.14 25.22 26.90
N LEU A 113 -7.44 24.96 26.74
CA LEU A 113 -8.38 25.99 26.30
C LEU A 113 -8.71 26.97 27.44
N PRO A 114 -9.01 28.25 27.14
CA PRO A 114 -9.58 29.17 28.12
C PRO A 114 -10.84 28.57 28.77
N ALA A 115 -11.07 28.85 30.05
CA ALA A 115 -12.14 28.20 30.84
C ALA A 115 -13.53 28.30 30.19
N ALA A 116 -13.87 29.45 29.61
CA ALA A 116 -15.14 29.65 28.90
C ALA A 116 -15.27 28.77 27.64
N HIS A 117 -14.18 28.59 26.88
CA HIS A 117 -14.13 27.72 25.70
C HIS A 117 -14.15 26.24 26.09
N GLN A 118 -13.50 25.87 27.20
CA GLN A 118 -13.58 24.52 27.75
C GLN A 118 -15.01 24.16 28.22
N ALA A 119 -15.71 25.12 28.85
CA ALA A 119 -17.12 24.97 29.19
C ALA A 119 -17.99 24.78 27.93
N ALA A 120 -17.76 25.59 26.88
CA ALA A 120 -18.44 25.45 25.59
C ALA A 120 -18.24 24.08 24.92
N VAL A 121 -17.04 23.51 25.00
CA VAL A 121 -16.76 22.13 24.55
C VAL A 121 -17.60 21.12 25.34
N SER A 122 -17.61 21.26 26.67
CA SER A 122 -18.35 20.36 27.56
C SER A 122 -19.86 20.43 27.32
N GLU A 123 -20.39 21.64 27.12
CA GLU A 123 -21.79 21.86 26.74
C GLU A 123 -22.13 21.27 25.37
N ALA A 124 -21.24 21.39 24.38
CA ALA A 124 -21.45 20.79 23.06
C ALA A 124 -21.54 19.26 23.14
N LEU A 125 -20.63 18.63 23.89
CA LEU A 125 -20.64 17.17 24.08
C LEU A 125 -21.85 16.72 24.89
N ALA A 126 -22.24 17.44 25.94
CA ALA A 126 -23.47 17.17 26.68
C ALA A 126 -24.71 17.28 25.80
N TYR A 127 -24.77 18.31 24.94
CA TYR A 127 -25.86 18.49 24.00
C TYR A 127 -25.95 17.35 22.97
N LEU A 128 -24.82 16.95 22.39
CA LEU A 128 -24.76 15.80 21.46
C LEU A 128 -25.17 14.50 22.16
N ARG A 129 -24.74 14.29 23.42
CA ARG A 129 -25.15 13.14 24.23
C ARG A 129 -26.66 13.12 24.45
N THR A 130 -27.27 14.25 24.78
CA THR A 130 -28.74 14.34 24.95
C THR A 130 -29.48 13.98 23.66
N ARG A 131 -28.94 14.35 22.49
CA ARG A 131 -29.57 14.07 21.19
C ARG A 131 -29.35 12.65 20.67
N PHE A 132 -28.20 12.04 20.96
CA PHE A 132 -27.79 10.76 20.38
C PHE A 132 -27.76 9.59 21.37
N GLY A 133 -27.83 9.85 22.67
CA GLY A 133 -27.81 8.85 23.74
C GLY A 133 -26.42 8.64 24.34
N ALA A 134 -26.41 8.19 25.60
CA ALA A 134 -25.21 7.93 26.38
C ALA A 134 -24.44 6.67 25.94
N ASP A 135 -25.10 5.74 25.26
CA ASP A 135 -24.48 4.58 24.61
C ASP A 135 -23.59 4.98 23.42
N ILE A 136 -23.94 6.06 22.72
CA ILE A 136 -23.15 6.59 21.61
C ILE A 136 -22.03 7.52 22.12
N LEU A 137 -22.36 8.38 23.08
CA LEU A 137 -21.44 9.33 23.70
C LEU A 137 -21.53 9.24 25.23
N PRO A 138 -20.75 8.35 25.88
CA PRO A 138 -20.76 8.19 27.33
C PRO A 138 -20.46 9.47 28.12
N GLU A 139 -20.91 9.51 29.38
CA GLU A 139 -20.50 10.55 30.32
C GLU A 139 -18.99 10.52 30.57
N GLY A 140 -18.40 11.68 30.83
CA GLY A 140 -16.95 11.83 31.02
C GLY A 140 -16.10 11.74 29.73
N MET A 141 -16.70 11.45 28.56
CA MET A 141 -15.96 11.46 27.30
C MET A 141 -15.54 12.89 26.91
N THR A 142 -14.29 13.02 26.49
CA THR A 142 -13.65 14.27 26.07
C THR A 142 -13.36 14.25 24.56
N LEU A 143 -13.02 15.40 23.97
CA LEU A 143 -12.58 15.45 22.56
C LEU A 143 -11.33 14.60 22.30
N GLU A 144 -10.49 14.40 23.31
CA GLU A 144 -9.30 13.56 23.21
C GLU A 144 -9.65 12.07 23.24
N THR A 145 -10.62 11.66 24.05
CA THR A 145 -10.99 10.23 24.21
C THR A 145 -12.03 9.77 23.20
N LEU A 146 -12.61 10.69 22.42
CA LEU A 146 -13.66 10.39 21.43
C LEU A 146 -13.14 9.51 20.27
N PRO A 147 -13.77 8.35 20.02
CA PRO A 147 -13.55 7.58 18.80
C PRO A 147 -13.88 8.39 17.54
N GLY A 148 -12.97 8.37 16.55
CA GLY A 148 -13.12 9.18 15.33
C GLY A 148 -12.81 10.67 15.51
N ARG A 149 -12.22 11.07 16.65
CA ARG A 149 -11.86 12.47 16.97
C ARG A 149 -11.08 13.19 15.88
N PHE A 150 -10.24 12.48 15.11
CA PHE A 150 -9.36 13.14 14.13
C PHE A 150 -10.15 13.95 13.11
N ALA A 151 -11.21 13.38 12.52
CA ALA A 151 -12.03 14.10 11.53
C ALA A 151 -12.76 15.30 12.14
N LEU A 152 -13.27 15.15 13.38
CA LEU A 152 -13.92 16.25 14.10
C LEU A 152 -12.91 17.36 14.44
N LEU A 153 -11.78 16.99 15.02
CA LEU A 153 -10.74 17.92 15.45
C LEU A 153 -10.14 18.68 14.26
N GLU A 154 -9.82 18.01 13.15
CA GLU A 154 -9.31 18.70 11.97
C GLU A 154 -10.34 19.67 11.39
N GLY A 155 -11.59 19.23 11.22
CA GLY A 155 -12.65 20.12 10.70
C GLY A 155 -12.93 21.34 11.59
N VAL A 156 -12.85 21.18 12.91
CA VAL A 156 -13.00 22.29 13.86
C VAL A 156 -11.77 23.19 13.83
N LYS A 157 -10.56 22.62 13.86
CA LYS A 157 -9.30 23.38 13.81
C LYS A 157 -9.18 24.21 12.54
N ASP A 158 -9.56 23.65 11.40
CA ASP A 158 -9.53 24.37 10.13
C ASP A 158 -10.51 25.53 10.14
N ALA A 159 -11.75 25.30 10.59
CA ALA A 159 -12.75 26.37 10.72
C ALA A 159 -12.30 27.49 11.68
N LEU A 160 -11.66 27.14 12.81
CA LEU A 160 -11.06 28.12 13.73
C LEU A 160 -9.96 28.93 13.04
N ARG A 161 -9.03 28.27 12.33
CA ARG A 161 -7.90 28.94 11.64
C ARG A 161 -8.34 29.86 10.51
N THR A 162 -9.49 29.58 9.90
CA THR A 162 -10.05 30.40 8.79
C THR A 162 -11.01 31.49 9.25
N ALA A 163 -11.38 31.55 10.53
CA ALA A 163 -12.32 32.53 11.04
C ALA A 163 -11.70 33.93 11.05
N ALA A 164 -12.40 34.90 10.42
CA ALA A 164 -11.95 36.29 10.30
C ALA A 164 -12.02 37.08 11.63
N GLU A 165 -12.85 36.63 12.57
CA GLU A 165 -13.04 37.25 13.88
C GLU A 165 -12.65 36.29 15.01
N GLU A 166 -12.41 36.83 16.21
CA GLU A 166 -12.15 36.02 17.41
C GLU A 166 -13.33 35.08 17.69
N VAL A 167 -13.05 33.78 17.75
CA VAL A 167 -14.10 32.77 17.95
C VAL A 167 -14.58 32.80 19.40
N SER A 168 -15.82 33.23 19.59
CA SER A 168 -16.47 33.22 20.90
C SER A 168 -16.73 31.78 21.41
N PRO A 169 -16.89 31.56 22.73
CA PRO A 169 -17.28 30.26 23.27
C PRO A 169 -18.57 29.70 22.62
N GLN A 170 -19.56 30.56 22.36
CA GLN A 170 -20.81 30.16 21.71
C GLN A 170 -20.59 29.74 20.26
N ALA A 171 -19.73 30.46 19.52
CA ALA A 171 -19.38 30.07 18.15
C ALA A 171 -18.65 28.73 18.10
N LEU A 172 -17.72 28.49 19.04
CA LEU A 172 -17.04 27.19 19.18
C LEU A 172 -18.02 26.06 19.51
N ARG A 173 -18.96 26.28 20.44
CA ARG A 173 -20.01 25.30 20.77
C ARG A 173 -20.84 24.95 19.53
N THR A 174 -21.31 25.94 18.78
CA THR A 174 -22.08 25.73 17.56
C THR A 174 -21.30 24.93 16.53
N LEU A 175 -20.03 25.28 16.31
CA LEU A 175 -19.14 24.57 15.38
C LEU A 175 -18.93 23.10 15.78
N LEU A 176 -18.72 22.83 17.06
CA LEU A 176 -18.59 21.47 17.59
C LEU A 176 -19.86 20.65 17.41
N VAL A 177 -21.03 21.25 17.62
CA VAL A 177 -22.31 20.58 17.38
C VAL A 177 -22.50 20.31 15.89
N GLU A 178 -22.22 21.28 15.02
CA GLU A 178 -22.34 21.15 13.57
C GLU A 178 -21.46 20.03 13.02
N LYS A 179 -20.18 20.00 13.39
CA LYS A 179 -19.23 18.98 12.93
C LYS A 179 -19.39 17.64 13.67
N GLY A 180 -19.88 17.67 14.92
CA GLY A 180 -20.08 16.48 15.76
C GLY A 180 -21.34 15.69 15.43
N THR A 181 -22.40 16.35 14.96
CA THR A 181 -23.67 15.72 14.58
C THR A 181 -23.51 14.58 13.56
N PRO A 182 -22.87 14.77 12.39
CA PRO A 182 -22.67 13.67 11.44
C PRO A 182 -21.75 12.57 11.98
N LEU A 183 -20.80 12.90 12.86
CA LEU A 183 -19.99 11.90 13.55
C LEU A 183 -20.86 11.01 14.46
N MET A 184 -21.79 11.61 15.23
CA MET A 184 -22.69 10.84 16.09
C MET A 184 -23.64 9.95 15.28
N ALA A 185 -24.20 10.46 14.18
CA ALA A 185 -25.03 9.66 13.27
C ALA A 185 -24.27 8.44 12.73
N ASN A 186 -23.00 8.64 12.34
CA ASN A 186 -22.13 7.55 11.92
C ASN A 186 -21.88 6.52 13.03
N ARG A 187 -21.77 6.95 14.29
CA ARG A 187 -21.59 6.04 15.43
C ARG A 187 -22.86 5.25 15.75
N VAL A 188 -24.04 5.81 15.53
CA VAL A 188 -25.30 5.04 15.62
C VAL A 188 -25.31 3.92 14.56
N LEU A 189 -24.95 4.22 13.31
CA LEU A 189 -24.79 3.18 12.28
C LEU A 189 -23.74 2.13 12.70
N GLU A 190 -22.61 2.54 13.27
CA GLU A 190 -21.59 1.63 13.76
C GLU A 190 -22.12 0.67 14.84
N ALA A 191 -22.90 1.19 15.79
CA ALA A 191 -23.55 0.40 16.83
C ALA A 191 -24.57 -0.59 16.24
N ARG A 192 -25.36 -0.17 15.24
CA ARG A 192 -26.31 -1.05 14.52
C ARG A 192 -25.60 -2.17 13.77
N ILE A 193 -24.47 -1.88 13.12
CA ILE A 193 -23.62 -2.90 12.49
C ILE A 193 -23.07 -3.85 13.56
N GLY A 194 -22.61 -3.32 14.70
CA GLY A 194 -22.16 -4.12 15.84
C GLY A 194 -23.21 -5.13 16.29
N ALA A 195 -24.44 -4.68 16.50
CA ALA A 195 -25.57 -5.56 16.85
C ALA A 195 -25.83 -6.63 15.77
N CYS A 196 -25.78 -6.27 14.48
CA CYS A 196 -25.93 -7.25 13.39
C CYS A 196 -24.81 -8.31 13.42
N CYS A 197 -23.58 -7.89 13.69
CA CYS A 197 -22.44 -8.80 13.81
C CYS A 197 -22.60 -9.75 15.00
N GLU A 198 -23.05 -9.25 16.15
CA GLU A 198 -23.31 -10.05 17.36
C GLU A 198 -24.41 -11.09 17.11
N GLU A 199 -25.52 -10.69 16.48
CA GLU A 199 -26.66 -11.56 16.18
C GLU A 199 -26.25 -12.77 15.32
N ILE A 200 -25.37 -12.58 14.34
CA ILE A 200 -24.90 -13.67 13.48
C ILE A 200 -23.63 -14.38 13.98
N GLY A 201 -23.11 -14.00 15.15
CA GLY A 201 -21.90 -14.57 15.73
C GLY A 201 -20.62 -14.26 14.96
N TYR A 202 -20.53 -13.09 14.29
CA TYR A 202 -19.35 -12.69 13.52
C TYR A 202 -18.19 -12.28 14.45
N ALA A 203 -17.47 -13.29 14.94
CA ALA A 203 -16.30 -13.12 15.81
C ALA A 203 -15.17 -12.34 15.11
N GLY A 204 -14.63 -11.32 15.79
CA GLY A 204 -13.54 -10.49 15.25
C GLY A 204 -13.98 -9.44 14.22
N ALA A 205 -15.29 -9.25 14.02
CA ALA A 205 -15.81 -8.16 13.21
C ALA A 205 -15.27 -6.81 13.67
N LYS A 206 -15.07 -5.89 12.71
CA LYS A 206 -14.63 -4.51 12.96
C LYS A 206 -15.71 -3.55 12.45
N PRO A 207 -16.75 -3.24 13.24
CA PRO A 207 -17.89 -2.42 12.80
C PRO A 207 -17.48 -1.09 12.17
N ALA A 208 -16.46 -0.42 12.71
CA ALA A 208 -15.93 0.82 12.15
C ALA A 208 -15.43 0.67 10.69
N ILE A 209 -14.78 -0.44 10.35
CA ILE A 209 -14.28 -0.72 9.00
C ILE A 209 -15.44 -1.06 8.07
N ILE A 210 -16.41 -1.85 8.55
CA ILE A 210 -17.61 -2.20 7.79
C ILE A 210 -18.40 -0.93 7.46
N ARG A 211 -18.62 -0.06 8.46
CA ARG A 211 -19.23 1.26 8.30
C ARG A 211 -18.51 2.08 7.23
N GLN A 212 -17.18 2.18 7.31
CA GLN A 212 -16.40 2.94 6.34
C GLN A 212 -16.60 2.44 4.90
N SER A 213 -16.60 1.11 4.70
CA SER A 213 -16.87 0.52 3.38
C SER A 213 -18.30 0.81 2.93
N LEU A 214 -19.29 0.56 3.80
CA LEU A 214 -20.71 0.77 3.49
C LEU A 214 -21.00 2.20 3.06
N LEU A 215 -20.48 3.20 3.80
CA LEU A 215 -20.69 4.62 3.48
C LEU A 215 -19.98 5.04 2.18
N ARG A 216 -18.82 4.46 1.88
CA ARG A 216 -18.11 4.68 0.61
C ARG A 216 -18.89 4.09 -0.56
N ASP A 217 -19.44 2.89 -0.37
CA ASP A 217 -20.07 2.10 -1.43
C ASP A 217 -21.58 2.43 -1.56
N SER A 218 -22.15 3.24 -0.65
CA SER A 218 -23.56 3.68 -0.62
C SER A 218 -23.66 5.20 -0.33
N PRO A 219 -23.39 6.06 -1.32
CA PRO A 219 -23.42 7.52 -1.14
C PRO A 219 -24.80 8.03 -0.69
N GLU A 220 -25.89 7.36 -1.08
CA GLU A 220 -27.25 7.67 -0.63
C GLU A 220 -27.44 7.50 0.88
N LEU A 221 -26.85 6.46 1.49
CA LEU A 221 -26.87 6.25 2.93
C LEU A 221 -26.04 7.32 3.65
N SER A 222 -24.87 7.63 3.10
CA SER A 222 -23.99 8.68 3.63
C SER A 222 -24.68 10.05 3.65
N ALA A 223 -25.35 10.42 2.55
CA ALA A 223 -26.12 11.66 2.46
C ALA A 223 -27.31 11.68 3.43
N ALA A 224 -28.06 10.57 3.52
CA ALA A 224 -29.20 10.45 4.43
C ALA A 224 -28.81 10.62 5.90
N LEU A 225 -27.70 9.99 6.32
CA LEU A 225 -27.19 10.11 7.69
C LEU A 225 -26.65 11.51 8.00
N SER A 226 -25.98 12.14 7.03
CA SER A 226 -25.44 13.50 7.20
C SER A 226 -26.53 14.56 7.41
N ALA A 227 -27.76 14.30 6.95
CA ALA A 227 -28.90 15.18 7.15
C ALA A 227 -29.65 14.96 8.48
N CYS A 228 -29.26 13.96 9.28
CA CYS A 228 -29.96 13.63 10.52
C CYS A 228 -29.47 14.50 11.70
N ALA A 229 -30.40 15.11 12.43
CA ALA A 229 -30.10 16.03 13.51
C ALA A 229 -30.03 15.38 14.92
N ASP A 230 -30.56 14.16 15.06
CA ASP A 230 -30.69 13.42 16.31
C ASP A 230 -30.81 11.91 16.05
N ARG A 231 -30.83 11.09 17.12
CA ARG A 231 -30.94 9.63 17.02
C ARG A 231 -32.24 9.15 16.40
N ALA A 232 -33.37 9.76 16.73
CA ALA A 232 -34.66 9.32 16.22
C ALA A 232 -34.70 9.45 14.69
N ALA A 233 -34.17 10.54 14.14
CA ALA A 233 -34.01 10.72 12.72
C ALA A 233 -33.07 9.67 12.10
N VAL A 234 -31.94 9.38 12.75
CA VAL A 234 -31.01 8.34 12.27
C VAL A 234 -31.66 6.96 12.26
N ASP A 235 -32.30 6.56 13.36
CA ASP A 235 -32.94 5.24 13.47
C ASP A 235 -34.05 5.08 12.42
N ALA A 236 -34.91 6.09 12.22
CA ALA A 236 -35.94 6.07 11.19
C ALA A 236 -35.36 5.96 9.76
N ARG A 237 -34.22 6.61 9.49
CA ARG A 237 -33.52 6.43 8.20
C ARG A 237 -32.93 5.04 8.06
N LEU A 238 -32.29 4.54 9.12
CA LEU A 238 -31.62 3.24 9.09
C LEU A 238 -32.59 2.09 8.90
N GLU A 239 -33.83 2.16 9.42
CA GLU A 239 -34.84 1.11 9.21
C GLU A 239 -34.99 0.73 7.73
N ALA A 240 -35.02 1.71 6.83
CA ALA A 240 -35.12 1.45 5.39
C ALA A 240 -33.86 0.77 4.79
N PHE A 241 -32.69 0.98 5.40
CA PHE A 241 -31.42 0.40 4.95
C PHE A 241 -31.06 -0.89 5.67
N MET A 242 -31.71 -1.22 6.79
CA MET A 242 -31.35 -2.37 7.63
C MET A 242 -31.30 -3.70 6.87
N PRO A 243 -32.23 -4.05 5.95
CA PRO A 243 -32.13 -5.29 5.18
C PRO A 243 -30.82 -5.38 4.37
N ARG A 244 -30.43 -4.29 3.70
CA ARG A 244 -29.19 -4.22 2.91
C ARG A 244 -27.95 -4.25 3.80
N ILE A 245 -27.97 -3.55 4.94
CA ILE A 245 -26.87 -3.56 5.91
C ILE A 245 -26.68 -4.98 6.48
N ALA A 246 -27.77 -5.64 6.88
CA ALA A 246 -27.73 -7.01 7.40
C ALA A 246 -27.19 -7.99 6.35
N ASP A 247 -27.60 -7.86 5.08
CA ASP A 247 -27.11 -8.71 3.99
C ASP A 247 -25.62 -8.49 3.66
N ASP A 248 -25.14 -7.25 3.73
CA ASP A 248 -23.70 -6.94 3.59
C ASP A 248 -22.89 -7.53 4.76
N VAL A 249 -23.38 -7.40 6.00
CA VAL A 249 -22.74 -7.99 7.20
C VAL A 249 -22.70 -9.52 7.10
N ARG A 250 -23.79 -10.17 6.69
CA ARG A 250 -23.83 -11.62 6.44
C ARG A 250 -22.86 -12.05 5.34
N LEU A 251 -22.76 -11.29 4.25
CA LEU A 251 -21.81 -11.59 3.18
C LEU A 251 -20.37 -11.49 3.69
N ARG A 252 -20.03 -10.43 4.43
CA ARG A 252 -18.69 -10.26 5.01
C ARG A 252 -18.34 -11.38 5.97
N HIS A 253 -19.31 -11.83 6.78
CA HIS A 253 -19.11 -12.97 7.66
C HIS A 253 -18.85 -14.25 6.87
N ALA A 254 -19.67 -14.55 5.85
CA ALA A 254 -19.50 -15.72 5.00
C ALA A 254 -18.15 -15.72 4.25
N VAL A 255 -17.69 -14.56 3.79
CA VAL A 255 -16.36 -14.39 3.17
C VAL A 255 -15.25 -14.69 4.18
N ALA A 256 -15.34 -14.14 5.40
CA ALA A 256 -14.34 -14.35 6.44
C ALA A 256 -14.27 -15.83 6.89
N ASP A 257 -15.42 -16.48 7.07
CA ASP A 257 -15.48 -17.91 7.42
C ASP A 257 -14.94 -18.80 6.29
N ALA A 258 -15.37 -18.57 5.04
CA ALA A 258 -14.86 -19.31 3.88
C ALA A 258 -13.34 -19.15 3.73
N GLN A 259 -12.82 -17.93 3.93
CA GLN A 259 -11.40 -17.66 3.90
C GLN A 259 -10.64 -18.40 5.01
N ALA A 260 -11.14 -18.37 6.25
CA ALA A 260 -10.52 -19.06 7.38
C ALA A 260 -10.48 -20.58 7.15
N ARG A 261 -11.59 -21.18 6.72
CA ARG A 261 -11.66 -22.62 6.39
C ARG A 261 -10.71 -23.00 5.27
N ALA A 262 -10.62 -22.19 4.22
CA ALA A 262 -9.71 -22.45 3.11
C ALA A 262 -8.24 -22.31 3.53
N GLN A 263 -7.91 -21.40 4.45
CA GLN A 263 -6.57 -21.27 5.01
C GLN A 263 -6.20 -22.50 5.85
N GLU A 264 -7.07 -22.95 6.76
CA GLU A 264 -6.82 -24.16 7.55
C GLU A 264 -6.68 -25.40 6.65
N ARG A 265 -7.53 -25.51 5.62
CA ARG A 265 -7.41 -26.57 4.61
C ARG A 265 -6.08 -26.53 3.88
N ALA A 266 -5.58 -25.35 3.52
CA ALA A 266 -4.27 -25.22 2.87
C ALA A 266 -3.15 -25.74 3.79
N VAL A 267 -3.24 -25.47 5.10
CA VAL A 267 -2.28 -25.97 6.07
C VAL A 267 -2.34 -27.49 6.20
N SER A 268 -3.51 -28.07 6.43
CA SER A 268 -3.66 -29.53 6.55
C SER A 268 -3.28 -30.24 5.24
N GLY A 269 -3.63 -29.67 4.09
CA GLY A 269 -3.26 -30.20 2.78
C GLY A 269 -1.75 -30.22 2.54
N LEU A 270 -1.04 -29.16 2.95
CA LEU A 270 0.42 -29.12 2.88
C LEU A 270 1.07 -30.08 3.87
N ALA A 271 0.55 -30.18 5.09
CA ALA A 271 1.05 -31.13 6.09
C ALA A 271 0.96 -32.57 5.55
N GLN A 272 -0.18 -32.94 4.97
CA GLN A 272 -0.37 -34.24 4.35
C GLN A 272 0.57 -34.47 3.16
N ALA A 273 0.72 -33.48 2.27
CA ALA A 273 1.52 -33.63 1.06
C ALA A 273 3.04 -33.66 1.31
N THR A 274 3.49 -33.02 2.39
CA THR A 274 4.93 -32.89 2.73
C THR A 274 5.38 -33.86 3.82
N GLY A 275 4.44 -34.44 4.58
CA GLY A 275 4.73 -35.23 5.78
C GLY A 275 5.15 -34.39 7.00
N LEU A 276 5.16 -33.06 6.88
CA LEU A 276 5.48 -32.16 7.98
C LEU A 276 4.29 -32.02 8.94
N SER A 277 4.59 -31.67 10.19
CA SER A 277 3.54 -31.28 11.12
C SER A 277 2.89 -29.97 10.70
N GLU A 278 1.61 -29.85 11.03
CA GLU A 278 0.83 -28.62 10.83
C GLU A 278 1.46 -27.37 11.48
N ALA A 279 2.18 -27.53 12.59
CA ALA A 279 2.92 -26.45 13.24
C ALA A 279 4.12 -25.99 12.40
N LEU A 280 4.89 -26.94 11.85
CA LEU A 280 6.02 -26.63 10.97
C LEU A 280 5.56 -26.00 9.66
N VAL A 281 4.44 -26.45 9.09
CA VAL A 281 3.83 -25.82 7.91
C VAL A 281 3.51 -24.36 8.18
N ARG A 282 2.87 -24.05 9.31
CA ARG A 282 2.56 -22.65 9.69
C ARG A 282 3.81 -21.80 9.90
N GLN A 283 4.91 -22.41 10.35
CA GLN A 283 6.18 -21.72 10.58
C GLN A 283 6.98 -21.48 9.31
N GLN A 284 7.02 -22.46 8.40
CA GLN A 284 7.95 -22.47 7.26
C GLN A 284 7.33 -21.94 5.96
N VAL A 285 6.01 -22.07 5.78
CA VAL A 285 5.35 -21.69 4.53
C VAL A 285 5.06 -20.20 4.50
N ASP A 286 5.45 -19.54 3.40
CA ASP A 286 4.97 -18.19 3.13
C ASP A 286 3.57 -18.21 2.49
N PHE A 287 2.56 -17.88 3.30
CA PHE A 287 1.15 -17.79 2.88
C PHE A 287 0.78 -16.45 2.23
N THR A 288 1.72 -15.52 2.01
CA THR A 288 1.44 -14.19 1.47
C THR A 288 0.73 -14.25 0.12
N LYS A 289 1.17 -15.15 -0.78
CA LYS A 289 0.51 -15.33 -2.09
C LYS A 289 -0.94 -15.79 -1.92
N LEU A 290 -1.18 -16.78 -1.06
CA LEU A 290 -2.52 -17.28 -0.75
C LEU A 290 -3.41 -16.18 -0.18
N LYS A 291 -2.91 -15.44 0.82
CA LYS A 291 -3.63 -14.33 1.47
C LYS A 291 -3.96 -13.20 0.49
N ASN A 292 -3.06 -12.89 -0.44
CA ASN A 292 -3.32 -11.90 -1.49
C ASN A 292 -4.42 -12.37 -2.44
N SER A 293 -4.38 -13.63 -2.90
CA SER A 293 -5.43 -14.20 -3.75
C SER A 293 -6.80 -14.20 -3.05
N PHE A 294 -6.83 -14.53 -1.76
CA PHE A 294 -8.04 -14.42 -0.95
C PHE A 294 -8.55 -12.98 -0.84
N ALA A 295 -7.67 -12.01 -0.61
CA ALA A 295 -8.04 -10.60 -0.54
C ALA A 295 -8.63 -10.06 -1.86
N TYR A 296 -8.08 -10.49 -3.00
CA TYR A 296 -8.64 -10.16 -4.32
C TYR A 296 -10.04 -10.74 -4.50
N LEU A 297 -10.22 -12.04 -4.24
CA LEU A 297 -11.53 -12.69 -4.34
C LEU A 297 -12.55 -12.05 -3.40
N ALA A 298 -12.18 -11.80 -2.14
CA ALA A 298 -13.03 -11.13 -1.16
C ALA A 298 -13.47 -9.74 -1.66
N THR A 299 -12.54 -8.97 -2.24
CA THR A 299 -12.84 -7.65 -2.80
C THR A 299 -13.82 -7.74 -3.96
N ASP A 300 -13.65 -8.70 -4.86
CA ASP A 300 -14.54 -8.88 -6.02
C ASP A 300 -15.93 -9.34 -5.60
N VAL A 301 -16.02 -10.21 -4.59
CA VAL A 301 -17.29 -10.66 -4.01
C VAL A 301 -18.04 -9.50 -3.33
N LEU A 302 -17.36 -8.75 -2.46
CA LEU A 302 -17.97 -7.63 -1.73
C LEU A 302 -18.36 -6.47 -2.66
N LYS A 303 -17.68 -6.29 -3.80
CA LYS A 303 -18.06 -5.30 -4.82
C LYS A 303 -19.09 -5.81 -5.82
N GLY A 304 -19.58 -7.05 -5.68
CA GLY A 304 -20.54 -7.67 -6.60
C GLY A 304 -19.99 -7.98 -7.99
N LYS A 305 -18.67 -7.89 -8.21
CA LYS A 305 -18.01 -8.31 -9.46
C LYS A 305 -18.01 -9.82 -9.61
N ASN A 306 -17.98 -10.52 -8.48
CA ASN A 306 -18.18 -11.96 -8.40
C ASN A 306 -19.39 -12.25 -7.49
N PRO A 307 -20.55 -12.65 -8.00
CA PRO A 307 -21.75 -12.84 -7.20
C PRO A 307 -21.77 -14.15 -6.39
N ALA A 308 -20.62 -14.80 -6.15
CA ALA A 308 -20.54 -16.05 -5.40
C ALA A 308 -21.14 -15.93 -4.00
N ARG A 309 -21.98 -16.91 -3.63
CA ARG A 309 -22.67 -17.04 -2.34
C ARG A 309 -22.70 -18.50 -1.90
N GLY A 310 -22.95 -18.74 -0.61
CA GLY A 310 -23.13 -20.10 -0.08
C GLY A 310 -22.01 -21.05 -0.49
N ASP A 311 -22.38 -22.21 -1.04
CA ASP A 311 -21.44 -23.25 -1.46
C ASP A 311 -20.48 -22.79 -2.57
N ASP A 312 -20.92 -21.92 -3.49
CA ASP A 312 -20.07 -21.39 -4.56
C ASP A 312 -18.96 -20.49 -3.99
N LEU A 313 -19.27 -19.71 -2.95
CA LEU A 313 -18.30 -18.89 -2.25
C LEU A 313 -17.24 -19.77 -1.58
N VAL A 314 -17.69 -20.80 -0.86
CA VAL A 314 -16.80 -21.76 -0.19
C VAL A 314 -15.93 -22.49 -1.24
N ALA A 315 -16.51 -22.92 -2.35
CA ALA A 315 -15.79 -23.57 -3.43
C ALA A 315 -14.74 -22.65 -4.08
N ALA A 316 -15.04 -21.36 -4.25
CA ALA A 316 -14.10 -20.40 -4.83
C ALA A 316 -12.84 -20.23 -3.96
N PHE A 317 -13.00 -20.02 -2.65
CA PHE A 317 -11.86 -19.96 -1.72
C PHE A 317 -11.11 -21.29 -1.65
N ARG A 318 -11.84 -22.42 -1.61
CA ARG A 318 -11.25 -23.77 -1.64
C ARG A 318 -10.38 -23.99 -2.88
N ASN A 319 -10.87 -23.63 -4.06
CA ASN A 319 -10.12 -23.82 -5.31
C ASN A 319 -8.80 -23.03 -5.34
N ILE A 320 -8.77 -21.83 -4.73
CA ILE A 320 -7.55 -21.05 -4.55
C ILE A 320 -6.58 -21.78 -3.60
N ALA A 321 -7.08 -22.27 -2.46
CA ALA A 321 -6.28 -23.03 -1.51
C ALA A 321 -5.70 -24.31 -2.12
N ASP A 322 -6.55 -25.13 -2.76
CA ASP A 322 -6.15 -26.39 -3.38
C ASP A 322 -5.09 -26.17 -4.48
N ARG A 323 -5.22 -25.10 -5.28
CA ARG A 323 -4.20 -24.72 -6.27
C ARG A 323 -2.87 -24.37 -5.60
N PHE A 324 -2.90 -23.57 -4.53
CA PHE A 324 -1.69 -23.19 -3.79
C PHE A 324 -1.01 -24.42 -3.18
N VAL A 325 -1.78 -25.31 -2.55
CA VAL A 325 -1.28 -26.57 -1.99
C VAL A 325 -0.61 -27.41 -3.08
N ASN A 326 -1.29 -27.62 -4.21
CA ASN A 326 -0.77 -28.44 -5.31
C ASN A 326 0.55 -27.89 -5.85
N GLN A 327 0.64 -26.57 -6.07
CA GLN A 327 1.88 -25.94 -6.56
C GLN A 327 3.05 -26.14 -5.60
N LYS A 328 2.82 -25.87 -4.31
CA LYS A 328 3.85 -25.99 -3.26
C LYS A 328 4.26 -27.45 -3.01
N ALA A 329 3.30 -28.37 -3.01
CA ALA A 329 3.54 -29.80 -2.86
C ALA A 329 4.34 -30.38 -4.02
N GLN A 330 4.02 -30.01 -5.27
CA GLN A 330 4.76 -30.44 -6.44
C GLN A 330 6.22 -29.94 -6.38
N LEU A 331 6.42 -28.67 -6.04
CA LEU A 331 7.75 -28.11 -5.90
C LEU A 331 8.56 -28.81 -4.80
N PHE A 332 7.95 -29.06 -3.63
CA PHE A 332 8.57 -29.78 -2.53
C PHE A 332 8.98 -31.22 -2.94
N ALA A 333 8.06 -31.96 -3.58
CA ALA A 333 8.32 -33.33 -4.03
C ALA A 333 9.30 -33.42 -5.20
N SER A 334 9.45 -32.35 -6.00
CA SER A 334 10.41 -32.32 -7.11
C SER A 334 11.86 -32.44 -6.65
N VAL A 335 12.16 -32.05 -5.41
CA VAL A 335 13.50 -32.12 -4.81
C VAL A 335 13.99 -33.57 -4.68
N ASP A 336 13.09 -34.51 -4.40
CA ASP A 336 13.44 -35.92 -4.21
C ASP A 336 13.97 -36.58 -5.50
N ARG A 337 13.67 -36.00 -6.67
CA ARG A 337 14.11 -36.50 -7.97
C ARG A 337 15.49 -36.00 -8.39
N LEU A 338 16.10 -35.11 -7.60
CA LEU A 338 17.35 -34.44 -7.95
C LEU A 338 18.60 -35.21 -7.51
N GLY A 339 18.46 -36.27 -6.70
CA GLY A 339 19.61 -37.03 -6.20
C GLY A 339 20.55 -36.23 -5.29
N LEU A 340 20.04 -35.18 -4.63
CA LEU A 340 20.81 -34.33 -3.73
C LEU A 340 21.17 -35.07 -2.42
N SER A 341 22.24 -34.63 -1.77
CA SER A 341 22.53 -35.08 -0.40
C SER A 341 21.40 -34.69 0.56
N PRO A 342 21.18 -35.43 1.67
CA PRO A 342 20.05 -35.18 2.57
C PRO A 342 19.95 -33.72 3.06
N ARG A 343 21.08 -33.14 3.47
CA ARG A 343 21.14 -31.74 3.92
C ARG A 343 20.69 -30.76 2.85
N LEU A 344 21.07 -30.98 1.59
CA LEU A 344 20.71 -30.10 0.49
C LEU A 344 19.26 -30.28 0.07
N ALA A 345 18.77 -31.52 0.08
CA ALA A 345 17.37 -31.80 -0.13
C ALA A 345 16.50 -31.08 0.91
N ASP A 346 16.89 -31.09 2.19
CA ASP A 346 16.19 -30.37 3.26
C ASP A 346 16.22 -28.85 3.06
N GLU A 347 17.38 -28.27 2.69
CA GLU A 347 17.48 -26.83 2.37
C GLU A 347 16.55 -26.43 1.22
N TRP A 348 16.48 -27.23 0.15
CA TRP A 348 15.63 -26.95 -1.02
C TRP A 348 14.15 -27.17 -0.74
N LYS A 349 13.81 -28.20 0.03
CA LYS A 349 12.44 -28.43 0.53
C LYS A 349 11.97 -27.27 1.39
N SER A 350 12.84 -26.75 2.26
CA SER A 350 12.54 -25.53 3.04
C SER A 350 12.27 -24.33 2.13
N ARG A 351 13.09 -24.12 1.08
CA ARG A 351 12.89 -23.02 0.11
C ARG A 351 11.59 -23.17 -0.67
N ALA A 352 11.24 -24.39 -1.09
CA ALA A 352 9.99 -24.69 -1.76
C ALA A 352 8.79 -24.12 -1.00
N LEU A 353 8.82 -24.21 0.32
CA LEU A 353 7.77 -23.74 1.21
C LEU A 353 7.86 -22.23 1.49
N SER A 354 9.05 -21.72 1.79
CA SER A 354 9.25 -20.34 2.26
C SER A 354 9.26 -19.27 1.16
N GLU A 355 9.57 -19.62 -0.09
CA GLU A 355 9.70 -18.62 -1.16
C GLU A 355 8.34 -18.24 -1.76
N ARG A 356 8.05 -16.95 -1.85
CA ARG A 356 6.70 -16.44 -2.14
C ARG A 356 6.26 -16.64 -3.59
N THR A 357 7.17 -16.50 -4.54
CA THR A 357 6.86 -16.46 -5.98
C THR A 357 7.14 -17.76 -6.72
N LEU A 358 7.73 -18.76 -6.07
CA LEU A 358 7.91 -20.08 -6.68
C LEU A 358 6.57 -20.80 -6.83
N ASP A 359 6.14 -21.02 -8.07
CA ASP A 359 4.82 -21.60 -8.36
C ASP A 359 4.78 -22.64 -9.48
N LYS A 360 5.85 -22.75 -10.27
CA LYS A 360 6.02 -23.83 -11.25
C LYS A 360 6.53 -25.08 -10.53
N GLY A 361 5.71 -26.11 -10.44
CA GLY A 361 6.00 -27.33 -9.68
C GLY A 361 7.20 -28.14 -10.18
N ASP A 362 7.63 -27.93 -11.42
CA ASP A 362 8.79 -28.56 -12.06
C ASP A 362 10.06 -27.69 -12.03
N MET A 363 9.99 -26.48 -11.45
CA MET A 363 11.06 -25.47 -11.57
C MET A 363 12.42 -25.99 -11.10
N PHE A 364 12.48 -26.69 -9.97
CA PHE A 364 13.74 -27.25 -9.48
C PHE A 364 14.29 -28.36 -10.38
N THR A 365 13.43 -29.20 -10.93
CA THR A 365 13.84 -30.24 -11.89
C THR A 365 14.38 -29.60 -13.17
N SER A 366 13.69 -28.59 -13.71
CA SER A 366 14.16 -27.87 -14.90
C SER A 366 15.47 -27.11 -14.65
N PHE A 367 15.57 -26.44 -13.50
CA PHE A 367 16.78 -25.73 -13.11
C PHE A 367 17.97 -26.68 -12.94
N HIS A 368 17.76 -27.82 -12.29
CA HIS A 368 18.77 -28.86 -12.15
C HIS A 368 19.18 -29.43 -13.51
N ALA A 369 18.23 -29.80 -14.37
CA ALA A 369 18.53 -30.33 -15.70
C ALA A 369 19.36 -29.37 -16.56
N VAL A 370 19.02 -28.08 -16.53
CA VAL A 370 19.81 -27.05 -17.24
C VAL A 370 21.18 -26.87 -16.61
N GLY A 371 21.26 -26.82 -15.28
CA GLY A 371 22.52 -26.63 -14.55
C GLY A 371 23.50 -27.79 -14.70
N SER A 372 23.02 -29.04 -14.66
CA SER A 372 23.83 -30.24 -14.87
C SER A 372 24.43 -30.32 -16.28
N GLY A 373 23.84 -29.64 -17.27
CA GLY A 373 24.36 -29.55 -18.62
C GLY A 373 25.49 -28.53 -18.80
N VAL A 374 25.82 -27.74 -17.77
CA VAL A 374 26.87 -26.72 -17.85
C VAL A 374 28.24 -27.31 -17.48
N ASP A 375 29.23 -27.06 -18.34
CA ASP A 375 30.60 -27.55 -18.14
C ASP A 375 31.27 -26.94 -16.90
N ALA A 376 31.49 -27.78 -15.89
CA ALA A 376 32.11 -27.46 -14.60
C ALA A 376 33.56 -27.99 -14.45
N ARG A 377 34.14 -28.60 -15.49
CA ARG A 377 35.43 -29.33 -15.41
C ARG A 377 36.55 -28.51 -14.76
N SER A 378 36.74 -27.26 -15.17
CA SER A 378 37.83 -26.42 -14.62
C SER A 378 37.68 -26.13 -13.13
N LEU A 379 36.45 -26.02 -12.62
CA LEU A 379 36.22 -25.86 -11.18
C LEU A 379 36.50 -27.18 -10.44
N LEU A 380 36.11 -28.31 -11.00
CA LEU A 380 36.37 -29.63 -10.41
C LEU A 380 37.87 -29.95 -10.37
N GLU A 381 38.61 -29.59 -11.43
CA GLU A 381 40.07 -29.69 -11.46
C GLU A 381 40.68 -28.87 -10.31
N ALA A 382 40.26 -27.61 -10.16
CA ALA A 382 40.75 -26.74 -9.09
C ALA A 382 40.40 -27.23 -7.68
N LEU A 383 39.20 -27.80 -7.47
CA LEU A 383 38.76 -28.31 -6.17
C LEU A 383 39.43 -29.63 -5.79
N ASN A 384 39.84 -30.45 -6.75
CA ASN A 384 40.52 -31.73 -6.52
C ASN A 384 42.05 -31.62 -6.55
N ALA A 385 42.59 -30.46 -6.88
CA ALA A 385 44.03 -30.23 -6.90
C ALA A 385 44.62 -30.26 -5.47
N PRO A 386 45.89 -30.66 -5.33
CA PRO A 386 46.65 -30.52 -4.09
C PRO A 386 46.50 -29.14 -3.43
N ALA A 387 46.50 -29.13 -2.09
CA ALA A 387 46.39 -27.91 -1.31
C ALA A 387 47.50 -26.91 -1.68
N GLY A 388 47.10 -25.69 -2.05
CA GLY A 388 48.00 -24.60 -2.43
C GLY A 388 48.26 -24.44 -3.94
N GLU A 389 47.74 -25.34 -4.79
CA GLU A 389 47.86 -25.23 -6.25
C GLU A 389 46.93 -24.15 -6.83
N PHE A 390 45.74 -23.98 -6.24
CA PHE A 390 44.80 -22.91 -6.56
C PHE A 390 44.54 -22.06 -5.32
N GLY A 391 44.58 -20.74 -5.49
CA GLY A 391 44.22 -19.80 -4.44
C GLY A 391 42.71 -19.59 -4.33
N ASP A 392 42.24 -19.16 -3.15
CA ASP A 392 40.80 -18.89 -2.89
C ASP A 392 40.16 -17.96 -3.93
N ARG A 393 40.91 -16.97 -4.44
CA ARG A 393 40.44 -16.05 -5.48
C ARG A 393 40.23 -16.73 -6.83
N GLU A 394 41.06 -17.70 -7.18
CA GLU A 394 40.95 -18.44 -8.44
C GLU A 394 39.76 -19.39 -8.39
N ILE A 395 39.60 -20.10 -7.26
CA ILE A 395 38.44 -20.95 -7.00
C ILE A 395 37.15 -20.11 -7.03
N LEU A 396 37.13 -18.94 -6.37
CA LEU A 396 36.00 -18.03 -6.41
C LEU A 396 35.69 -17.56 -7.84
N GLY A 397 36.71 -17.17 -8.63
CA GLY A 397 36.53 -16.77 -10.02
C GLY A 397 35.95 -17.89 -10.90
N LEU A 398 36.38 -19.13 -10.68
CA LEU A 398 35.83 -20.31 -11.36
C LEU A 398 34.37 -20.57 -10.96
N MET A 399 34.02 -20.41 -9.68
CA MET A 399 32.63 -20.49 -9.20
C MET A 399 31.75 -19.42 -9.83
N GLU A 400 32.22 -18.17 -9.89
CA GLU A 400 31.49 -17.05 -10.50
C GLU A 400 31.27 -17.26 -12.01
N SER A 401 32.29 -17.75 -12.71
CA SER A 401 32.23 -18.10 -14.13
C SER A 401 31.20 -19.19 -14.40
N LEU A 402 31.23 -20.28 -13.63
CA LEU A 402 30.26 -21.36 -13.74
C LEU A 402 28.84 -20.86 -13.45
N GLY A 403 28.68 -20.04 -12.42
CA GLY A 403 27.41 -19.39 -12.10
C GLY A 403 26.87 -18.50 -13.22
N ALA A 404 27.72 -17.77 -13.93
CA ALA A 404 27.33 -16.98 -15.09
C ALA A 404 26.88 -17.86 -16.27
N LYS A 405 27.57 -18.98 -16.52
CA LYS A 405 27.18 -19.95 -17.55
C LYS A 405 25.81 -20.57 -17.26
N VAL A 406 25.55 -20.98 -16.01
CA VAL A 406 24.24 -21.49 -15.57
C VAL A 406 23.14 -20.45 -15.76
N ALA A 407 23.39 -19.19 -15.36
CA ALA A 407 22.41 -18.13 -15.55
C ALA A 407 22.06 -17.89 -17.02
N SER A 408 23.07 -17.89 -17.91
CA SER A 408 22.86 -17.75 -19.36
C SER A 408 22.07 -18.93 -19.92
N ALA A 409 22.38 -20.16 -19.50
CA ALA A 409 21.67 -21.36 -19.93
C ALA A 409 20.20 -21.34 -19.48
N LEU A 410 19.91 -20.90 -18.25
CA LEU A 410 18.55 -20.76 -17.74
C LEU A 410 17.77 -19.66 -18.46
N HIS A 411 18.38 -18.51 -18.75
CA HIS A 411 17.74 -17.47 -19.56
C HIS A 411 17.44 -17.97 -20.98
N ALA A 412 18.34 -18.74 -21.58
CA ALA A 412 18.13 -19.34 -22.89
C ALA A 412 16.98 -20.36 -22.88
N HIS A 413 16.87 -21.17 -21.81
CA HIS A 413 15.81 -22.17 -21.67
C HIS A 413 14.41 -21.55 -21.55
N TYR A 414 14.22 -20.55 -20.68
CA TYR A 414 12.91 -19.93 -20.46
C TYR A 414 12.58 -18.82 -21.47
N GLY A 415 13.58 -18.24 -22.14
CA GLY A 415 13.38 -17.02 -22.92
C GLY A 415 12.98 -15.83 -22.04
N ARG A 416 12.83 -14.64 -22.65
CA ARG A 416 12.65 -13.39 -21.90
C ARG A 416 11.29 -13.31 -21.17
N GLU A 417 10.23 -13.79 -21.81
CA GLU A 417 8.87 -13.73 -21.27
C GLU A 417 8.69 -14.73 -20.13
N ALA A 418 8.98 -16.01 -20.34
CA ALA A 418 8.79 -17.01 -19.29
C ALA A 418 9.76 -16.83 -18.11
N TRP A 419 10.92 -16.18 -18.33
CA TRP A 419 11.84 -15.76 -17.25
C TRP A 419 11.26 -14.62 -16.39
N ALA A 420 10.56 -13.67 -17.00
CA ALA A 420 9.87 -12.63 -16.25
C ALA A 420 8.72 -13.21 -15.41
N GLU A 421 8.03 -14.22 -15.94
CA GLU A 421 6.96 -14.94 -15.25
C GLU A 421 7.42 -15.77 -14.04
N LEU A 422 8.72 -16.11 -13.93
CA LEU A 422 9.26 -16.77 -12.74
C LEU A 422 9.17 -15.89 -11.47
N GLY A 423 8.96 -14.58 -11.64
CA GLY A 423 8.89 -13.63 -10.54
C GLY A 423 10.23 -13.36 -9.86
N GLY A 424 10.21 -12.48 -8.86
CA GLY A 424 11.42 -12.02 -8.17
C GLY A 424 12.19 -13.12 -7.44
N ASP A 425 11.48 -14.06 -6.82
CA ASP A 425 12.10 -15.16 -6.06
C ASP A 425 12.46 -16.32 -6.97
N GLY A 426 11.71 -16.63 -8.04
CA GLY A 426 12.16 -17.59 -9.06
C GLY A 426 13.44 -17.14 -9.79
N GLN A 427 13.56 -15.85 -10.09
CA GLN A 427 14.82 -15.25 -10.56
C GLN A 427 15.88 -15.18 -9.45
N GLY A 428 15.45 -15.03 -8.19
CA GLY A 428 16.31 -15.04 -7.00
C GLY A 428 16.95 -16.42 -6.78
N ASP A 429 16.17 -17.48 -6.92
CA ASP A 429 16.59 -18.87 -6.80
C ASP A 429 17.46 -19.31 -7.96
N ALA A 430 17.13 -18.89 -9.19
CA ALA A 430 18.03 -19.07 -10.31
C ALA A 430 19.38 -18.35 -10.09
N ARG A 431 19.37 -17.19 -9.40
CA ARG A 431 20.58 -16.48 -8.97
C ARG A 431 21.27 -17.17 -7.78
N PHE A 432 20.53 -17.80 -6.87
CA PHE A 432 21.04 -18.60 -5.76
C PHE A 432 21.76 -19.85 -6.28
N LEU A 433 21.19 -20.51 -7.28
CA LEU A 433 21.82 -21.61 -8.03
C LEU A 433 23.12 -21.17 -8.71
N ARG A 434 23.13 -19.97 -9.29
CA ARG A 434 24.35 -19.33 -9.80
C ARG A 434 25.44 -19.14 -8.72
N ARG A 435 25.07 -18.96 -7.45
CA ARG A 435 26.03 -18.75 -6.35
C ARG A 435 26.52 -20.03 -5.69
N ARG A 436 25.92 -21.18 -6.01
CA ARG A 436 26.28 -22.48 -5.44
C ARG A 436 26.34 -23.59 -6.50
N PRO A 437 27.16 -23.44 -7.55
CA PRO A 437 27.20 -24.41 -8.64
C PRO A 437 27.66 -25.81 -8.18
N CYS A 438 28.47 -25.90 -7.12
CA CYS A 438 28.92 -27.16 -6.53
C CYS A 438 27.78 -28.00 -5.92
N LEU A 439 26.58 -27.43 -5.73
CA LEU A 439 25.42 -28.14 -5.16
C LEU A 439 24.57 -28.86 -6.22
N MET A 440 24.80 -28.61 -7.52
CA MET A 440 24.12 -29.30 -8.64
C MET A 440 24.92 -30.46 -9.22
N TRP A 441 26.06 -30.77 -8.60
CA TRP A 441 26.94 -31.84 -9.03
C TRP A 441 27.17 -32.77 -7.83
N CYS A 442 26.31 -33.78 -7.71
CA CYS A 442 26.66 -34.97 -6.96
C CYS A 442 27.42 -35.88 -7.94
N PRO A 443 28.71 -36.16 -7.74
CA PRO A 443 29.34 -37.24 -8.49
C PRO A 443 28.61 -38.53 -8.09
N VAL A 444 28.09 -39.24 -9.08
CA VAL A 444 27.92 -40.69 -8.95
C VAL A 444 29.30 -41.31 -9.03
#